data_AF-A0A6J1SD43-F1
#
_entry.id   AF-A0A6J1SD43-F1
#
_cell.length_a   1.000
_cell.length_b   1.000
_cell.length_c   1.000
_cell.angle_alpha   90.00
_cell.angle_beta   90.00
_cell.angle_gamma   90.00
#
_symmetry.space_group_name_H-M   'P 1'
#
loop_
_entity.id
_entity.type
_entity.pdbx_description
1 polymer ?
#
loop_
_entity_poly.entity_id
_entity_poly.type
_entity_poly.pdbx_seq_one_letter_code
_entity_poly.pdbx_strand_id
1 'polypeptide(L)'
;MQCNWVEMDVEVVSQTGPDQQLKAKAALLAKASGVTRLVKLSCDKDPTWSLKLLQRAAPTVQRLSVYFALKTHLSVVHTMPRLTRLNVSGHFAQLGRPLELPSSLPLRPAGLQWLSVGVIARTTTQSLLRANGRTLEEVELWIGTAGNKCWPDSCGDLAWLLQQSGLRAIKRIVLRRYKRCSHEPAACSKQLAEVRRVLPSAEVKCGKCDYAREDEV
;
A
#
# COMPACT_ATOMS: atom_id res chain seq x y z
N MET A 1 19.69 20.25 4.51
CA MET A 1 18.99 19.88 5.75
C MET A 1 18.86 18.37 5.81
N GLN A 2 19.57 17.70 6.71
CA GLN A 2 19.33 16.28 7.01
C GLN A 2 18.08 16.19 7.88
N CYS A 3 16.99 15.64 7.36
CA CYS A 3 15.85 15.28 8.18
C CYS A 3 16.27 14.12 9.10
N ASN A 4 16.25 14.32 10.41
CA ASN A 4 16.44 13.24 11.38
C ASN A 4 15.23 12.30 11.32
N TRP A 5 15.34 11.23 10.54
CA TRP A 5 14.33 10.18 10.50
C TRP A 5 14.49 9.29 11.72
N VAL A 6 13.46 9.25 12.57
CA VAL A 6 13.32 8.23 13.61
C VAL A 6 12.59 7.04 13.00
N GLU A 7 13.32 5.96 12.78
CA GLU A 7 12.81 4.70 12.23
C GLU A 7 12.57 3.66 13.32
N MET A 8 11.49 2.90 13.17
CA MET A 8 11.17 1.75 14.00
C MET A 8 10.84 0.56 13.09
N ASP A 9 11.71 -0.45 13.07
CA ASP A 9 11.45 -1.76 12.47
C ASP A 9 10.86 -2.68 13.57
N VAL A 10 9.68 -3.23 13.29
CA VAL A 10 8.95 -4.09 14.23
C VAL A 10 8.70 -5.49 13.68
N GLU A 11 9.41 -5.91 12.63
CA GLU A 11 9.20 -7.19 11.96
C GLU A 11 9.18 -8.38 12.95
N VAL A 12 10.24 -8.52 13.73
CA VAL A 12 10.41 -9.66 14.66
C VAL A 12 9.32 -9.67 15.74
N VAL A 13 8.99 -8.50 16.31
CA VAL A 13 8.03 -8.42 17.42
C VAL A 13 6.61 -8.58 16.93
N SER A 14 6.26 -7.98 15.78
CA SER A 14 4.91 -8.00 15.22
C SER A 14 4.47 -9.38 14.71
N GLN A 15 5.41 -10.28 14.47
CA GLN A 15 5.13 -11.67 14.08
C GLN A 15 4.80 -12.59 15.26
N THR A 16 4.76 -12.08 16.49
CA THR A 16 4.50 -12.88 17.70
C THR A 16 3.10 -12.68 18.27
N GLY A 17 2.56 -13.75 18.87
CA GLY A 17 1.23 -13.75 19.49
C GLY A 17 1.12 -12.81 20.70
N PRO A 18 -0.10 -12.55 21.21
CA PRO A 18 -0.35 -11.57 22.27
C PRO A 18 0.48 -11.81 23.54
N ASP A 19 0.68 -13.07 23.94
CA ASP A 19 1.40 -13.43 25.18
C ASP A 19 2.91 -13.55 24.99
N GLN A 20 3.41 -13.26 23.79
CA GLN A 20 4.83 -13.37 23.44
C GLN A 20 5.49 -11.99 23.37
N GLN A 21 6.77 -11.95 23.75
CA GLN A 21 7.61 -10.75 23.71
C GLN A 21 7.01 -9.51 24.43
N LEU A 22 6.24 -9.71 25.51
CA LEU A 22 5.54 -8.64 26.23
C LEU A 22 6.44 -7.45 26.59
N LYS A 23 7.68 -7.71 27.06
CA LYS A 23 8.66 -6.66 27.39
C LYS A 23 9.06 -5.83 26.16
N ALA A 24 9.33 -6.50 25.02
CA ALA A 24 9.70 -5.81 23.78
C ALA A 24 8.50 -5.02 23.21
N LYS A 25 7.30 -5.61 23.23
CA LYS A 25 6.05 -4.95 22.84
C LYS A 25 5.79 -3.69 23.66
N ALA A 26 5.95 -3.75 24.98
CA ALA A 26 5.81 -2.60 25.87
C ALA A 26 6.87 -1.52 25.56
N ALA A 27 8.13 -1.91 25.36
CA ALA A 27 9.22 -0.99 25.02
C ALA A 27 8.96 -0.27 23.69
N LEU A 28 8.47 -0.97 22.66
CA LEU A 28 8.11 -0.37 21.37
C LEU A 28 6.94 0.61 21.51
N LEU A 29 5.90 0.26 22.27
CA LEU A 29 4.77 1.16 22.54
C LEU A 29 5.20 2.44 23.27
N ALA A 30 6.20 2.35 24.17
CA ALA A 30 6.75 3.52 24.87
C ALA A 30 7.55 4.44 23.93
N LYS A 31 8.25 3.87 22.94
CA LYS A 31 9.07 4.60 21.96
C LYS A 31 8.31 5.05 20.71
N ALA A 32 7.03 4.71 20.57
CA ALA A 32 6.26 4.94 19.34
C ALA A 32 6.01 6.43 19.05
N SER A 33 5.96 7.26 20.09
CA SER A 33 5.81 8.70 19.96
C SER A 33 7.06 9.32 19.35
N GLY A 34 6.92 10.08 18.27
CA GLY A 34 8.05 10.69 17.55
C GLY A 34 8.60 9.84 16.40
N VAL A 35 8.14 8.60 16.24
CA VAL A 35 8.50 7.77 15.08
C VAL A 35 7.98 8.42 13.80
N THR A 36 8.87 8.56 12.82
CA THR A 36 8.56 9.13 11.49
C THR A 36 8.45 8.05 10.42
N ARG A 37 9.09 6.90 10.62
CA ARG A 37 9.04 5.74 9.73
C ARG A 37 8.80 4.47 10.52
N LEU A 38 7.64 3.84 10.33
CA LEU A 38 7.27 2.57 10.93
C LEU A 38 7.19 1.50 9.85
N VAL A 39 8.07 0.51 9.91
CA VAL A 39 8.19 -0.50 8.85
C VAL A 39 7.91 -1.91 9.36
N LYS A 40 7.45 -2.73 8.43
CA LYS A 40 7.22 -4.17 8.59
C LYS A 40 6.29 -4.57 9.74
N LEU A 41 5.21 -3.81 9.96
CA LEU A 41 4.21 -4.12 10.98
C LEU A 41 3.22 -5.19 10.50
N SER A 42 3.31 -6.40 11.03
CA SER A 42 2.27 -7.44 10.89
C SER A 42 1.09 -7.16 11.84
N CYS A 43 -0.12 -7.05 11.32
CA CYS A 43 -1.32 -6.71 12.10
C CYS A 43 -2.17 -7.92 12.51
N ASP A 44 -1.84 -9.13 12.04
CA ASP A 44 -2.67 -10.34 12.20
C ASP A 44 -2.33 -11.15 13.47
N LYS A 45 -1.07 -11.15 13.92
CA LYS A 45 -0.62 -11.98 15.06
C LYS A 45 -1.03 -11.43 16.42
N ASP A 46 -1.05 -10.10 16.53
CA ASP A 46 -1.56 -9.38 17.69
C ASP A 46 -2.26 -8.09 17.22
N PRO A 47 -3.53 -8.18 16.80
CA PRO A 47 -4.30 -7.04 16.30
C PRO A 47 -4.44 -5.93 17.34
N THR A 48 -4.51 -6.27 18.62
CA THR A 48 -4.70 -5.29 19.70
C THR A 48 -3.43 -4.48 19.92
N TRP A 49 -2.26 -5.12 19.97
CA TRP A 49 -0.99 -4.43 20.11
C TRP A 49 -0.65 -3.58 18.89
N SER A 50 -0.81 -4.13 17.68
CA SER A 50 -0.52 -3.41 16.44
C SER A 50 -1.43 -2.18 16.25
N LEU A 51 -2.72 -2.28 16.62
CA LEU A 51 -3.62 -1.12 16.66
C LEU A 51 -3.14 -0.05 17.64
N LYS A 52 -2.77 -0.42 18.87
CA LYS A 52 -2.24 0.52 19.87
C LYS A 52 -0.96 1.20 19.39
N LEU A 53 -0.09 0.46 18.71
CA LEU A 53 1.15 1.00 18.13
C LEU A 53 0.85 2.05 17.06
N LEU A 54 -0.06 1.74 16.12
CA LEU A 54 -0.49 2.68 15.08
C LEU A 54 -1.09 3.94 15.69
N GLN A 55 -1.96 3.82 16.71
CA GLN A 55 -2.58 4.97 17.38
C GLN A 55 -1.54 5.89 18.04
N ARG A 56 -0.52 5.32 18.71
CA ARG A 56 0.54 6.12 19.34
C ARG A 56 1.47 6.80 18.34
N ALA A 57 1.76 6.14 17.22
CA ALA A 57 2.64 6.66 16.18
C ALA A 57 1.92 7.61 15.19
N ALA A 58 0.59 7.55 15.13
CA ALA A 58 -0.24 8.29 14.16
C ALA A 58 0.10 9.77 14.00
N PRO A 59 0.38 10.56 15.05
CA PRO A 59 0.64 12.00 14.90
C PRO A 59 1.93 12.33 14.14
N THR A 60 2.91 11.44 14.12
CA THR A 60 4.28 11.73 13.64
C THR A 60 4.70 10.92 12.43
N VAL A 61 4.08 9.77 12.18
CA VAL A 61 4.47 8.86 11.09
C VAL A 61 4.20 9.50 9.72
N GLN A 62 5.23 9.47 8.88
CA GLN A 62 5.18 9.90 7.49
C GLN A 62 5.29 8.72 6.51
N ARG A 63 5.99 7.65 6.91
CA ARG A 63 6.19 6.44 6.11
C ARG A 63 5.73 5.23 6.90
N LEU A 64 4.81 4.47 6.33
CA LEU A 64 4.23 3.29 6.97
C LEU A 64 4.27 2.08 6.05
N SER A 65 4.69 0.93 6.58
CA SER A 65 4.53 -0.38 5.93
C SER A 65 3.77 -1.33 6.84
N VAL A 66 2.56 -1.71 6.44
CA VAL A 66 1.67 -2.60 7.19
C VAL A 66 1.33 -3.84 6.39
N TYR A 67 1.34 -4.98 7.08
CA TYR A 67 0.97 -6.28 6.55
C TYR A 67 -0.27 -6.81 7.26
N PHE A 68 -1.17 -7.43 6.50
CA PHE A 68 -2.37 -8.11 6.99
C PHE A 68 -3.30 -7.20 7.82
N ALA A 69 -3.37 -5.92 7.45
CA ALA A 69 -4.14 -4.90 8.16
C ALA A 69 -5.66 -5.18 8.14
N LEU A 70 -6.28 -5.17 9.32
CA LEU A 70 -7.75 -5.18 9.48
C LEU A 70 -8.38 -3.80 9.23
N LYS A 71 -9.71 -3.74 9.14
CA LYS A 71 -10.49 -2.49 8.96
C LYS A 71 -10.13 -1.42 9.98
N THR A 72 -10.00 -1.81 11.25
CA THR A 72 -9.64 -0.90 12.36
C THR A 72 -8.26 -0.29 12.18
N HIS A 73 -7.28 -1.07 11.74
CA HIS A 73 -5.93 -0.57 11.44
C HIS A 73 -5.96 0.44 10.30
N LEU A 74 -6.61 0.12 9.18
CA LEU A 74 -6.70 1.04 8.04
C LEU A 74 -7.46 2.33 8.37
N SER A 75 -8.45 2.27 9.25
CA SER A 75 -9.14 3.47 9.77
C SER A 75 -8.16 4.43 10.47
N VAL A 76 -7.30 3.91 11.36
CA VAL A 76 -6.26 4.72 12.02
C VAL A 76 -5.24 5.25 11.01
N VAL A 77 -4.79 4.42 10.06
CA VAL A 77 -3.89 4.88 8.98
C VAL A 77 -4.51 6.03 8.19
N HIS A 78 -5.82 5.97 7.94
CA HIS A 78 -6.59 7.02 7.29
C HIS A 78 -6.88 8.24 8.19
N THR A 79 -6.47 8.27 9.46
CA THR A 79 -6.48 9.50 10.27
C THR A 79 -5.09 10.08 10.58
N MET A 80 -4.00 9.39 10.23
CA MET A 80 -2.61 9.90 10.34
C MET A 80 -2.36 11.19 9.53
N PRO A 81 -2.18 12.36 10.18
CA PRO A 81 -2.15 13.67 9.51
C PRO A 81 -0.89 13.94 8.70
N ARG A 82 0.20 13.18 8.92
CA ARG A 82 1.51 13.40 8.27
C ARG A 82 1.90 12.29 7.29
N LEU A 83 1.02 11.31 7.07
CA LEU A 83 1.34 10.13 6.27
C LEU A 83 1.45 10.47 4.78
N THR A 84 2.65 10.37 4.23
CA THR A 84 2.95 10.65 2.81
C THR A 84 3.27 9.39 2.01
N ARG A 85 3.76 8.33 2.64
CA ARG A 85 4.07 7.05 1.98
C ARG A 85 3.44 5.88 2.72
N LEU A 86 2.63 5.08 2.02
CA LEU A 86 1.96 3.90 2.57
C LEU A 86 2.26 2.67 1.71
N ASN A 87 2.81 1.63 2.33
CA ASN A 87 2.84 0.28 1.79
C ASN A 87 1.83 -0.56 2.57
N VAL A 88 0.85 -1.11 1.88
CA VAL A 88 -0.14 -2.02 2.46
C VAL A 88 -0.13 -3.32 1.69
N SER A 89 0.05 -4.43 2.41
CA SER A 89 -0.06 -5.75 1.82
C SER A 89 -0.92 -6.69 2.67
N GLY A 90 -1.73 -7.52 2.03
CA GLY A 90 -2.69 -8.39 2.70
C GLY A 90 -2.40 -9.89 2.53
N HIS A 91 -3.38 -10.71 2.92
CA HIS A 91 -3.36 -12.15 2.73
C HIS A 91 -4.37 -12.56 1.65
N PHE A 92 -4.07 -13.59 0.87
CA PHE A 92 -5.01 -14.12 -0.14
C PHE A 92 -6.37 -14.51 0.47
N ALA A 93 -6.37 -15.01 1.71
CA ALA A 93 -7.60 -15.34 2.44
C ALA A 93 -8.51 -14.12 2.74
N GLN A 94 -7.98 -12.88 2.65
CA GLN A 94 -8.72 -11.65 2.94
C GLN A 94 -9.33 -11.02 1.67
N LEU A 95 -9.06 -11.54 0.47
CA LEU A 95 -9.51 -10.95 -0.80
C LEU A 95 -11.04 -10.88 -0.95
N GLY A 96 -11.78 -11.72 -0.22
CA GLY A 96 -13.25 -11.75 -0.23
C GLY A 96 -13.95 -10.81 0.75
N ARG A 97 -13.21 -10.04 1.57
CA ARG A 97 -13.79 -9.15 2.59
C ARG A 97 -13.49 -7.69 2.25
N PRO A 98 -14.43 -6.94 1.64
CA PRO A 98 -14.26 -5.51 1.39
C PRO A 98 -13.94 -4.75 2.68
N LEU A 99 -12.86 -3.98 2.67
CA LEU A 99 -12.57 -3.01 3.72
C LEU A 99 -13.10 -1.66 3.23
N GLU A 100 -14.39 -1.42 3.45
CA GLU A 100 -14.98 -0.12 3.17
C GLU A 100 -14.36 0.93 4.08
N LEU A 101 -13.62 1.85 3.48
CA LEU A 101 -13.16 3.07 4.14
C LEU A 101 -14.32 4.07 4.14
N PRO A 102 -14.47 4.91 5.18
CA PRO A 102 -15.49 5.93 5.20
C PRO A 102 -15.34 6.86 3.99
N SER A 103 -16.41 7.04 3.22
CA SER A 103 -16.44 7.76 1.94
C SER A 103 -16.15 9.26 2.07
N SER A 104 -16.40 9.83 3.26
CA SER A 104 -16.33 11.25 3.56
C SER A 104 -15.33 11.48 4.68
N LEU A 105 -14.06 11.68 4.31
CA LEU A 105 -13.03 12.05 5.28
C LEU A 105 -12.51 13.44 4.93
N PRO A 106 -12.25 14.28 5.95
CA PRO A 106 -11.84 15.66 5.73
C PRO A 106 -10.54 15.69 4.92
N LEU A 107 -10.47 16.60 3.94
CA LEU A 107 -9.26 16.83 3.15
C LEU A 107 -8.08 17.07 4.11
N ARG A 108 -7.08 16.20 4.05
CA ARG A 108 -5.87 16.31 4.86
C ARG A 108 -4.96 17.42 4.31
N PRO A 109 -4.28 18.21 5.16
CA PRO A 109 -3.30 19.20 4.72
C PRO A 109 -2.09 18.55 4.02
N ALA A 110 -1.66 17.38 4.49
CA ALA A 110 -0.66 16.54 3.85
C ALA A 110 -1.34 15.28 3.31
N GLY A 111 -1.45 15.18 1.99
CA GLY A 111 -2.02 14.02 1.32
C GLY A 111 -1.03 12.87 1.18
N LEU A 112 -1.56 11.67 0.94
CA LEU A 112 -0.73 10.52 0.59
C LEU A 112 -0.16 10.74 -0.82
N GLN A 113 1.17 10.69 -0.94
CA GLN A 113 1.90 10.92 -2.20
C GLN A 113 2.35 9.61 -2.85
N TRP A 114 2.72 8.61 -2.05
CA TRP A 114 3.13 7.30 -2.53
C TRP A 114 2.28 6.20 -1.90
N LEU A 115 1.76 5.30 -2.74
CA LEU A 115 0.97 4.15 -2.32
C LEU A 115 1.46 2.88 -3.00
N SER A 116 1.90 1.89 -2.23
CA SER A 116 2.14 0.53 -2.70
C SER A 116 1.11 -0.42 -2.13
N VAL A 117 0.46 -1.20 -3.00
CA VAL A 117 -0.65 -2.08 -2.66
C VAL A 117 -0.38 -3.48 -3.20
N GLY A 118 -0.35 -4.47 -2.31
CA GLY A 118 -0.24 -5.87 -2.71
C GLY A 118 -1.21 -6.80 -1.99
N VAL A 119 -1.79 -7.77 -2.71
CA VAL A 119 -2.59 -8.86 -2.11
C VAL A 119 -3.69 -8.37 -1.14
N ILE A 120 -4.39 -7.29 -1.49
CA ILE A 120 -5.61 -6.84 -0.79
C ILE A 120 -6.82 -6.88 -1.72
N ALA A 121 -8.02 -6.87 -1.15
CA ALA A 121 -9.28 -6.89 -1.89
C ALA A 121 -9.37 -5.72 -2.89
N ARG A 122 -9.89 -6.00 -4.09
CA ARG A 122 -10.02 -5.03 -5.18
C ARG A 122 -10.76 -3.75 -4.77
N THR A 123 -11.85 -3.91 -4.03
CA THR A 123 -12.67 -2.81 -3.50
C THR A 123 -11.90 -1.93 -2.53
N THR A 124 -11.05 -2.52 -1.68
CA THR A 124 -10.16 -1.79 -0.79
C THR A 124 -9.13 -0.98 -1.58
N THR A 125 -8.49 -1.58 -2.59
CA THR A 125 -7.55 -0.88 -3.48
C THR A 125 -8.21 0.32 -4.15
N GLN A 126 -9.42 0.14 -4.70
CA GLN A 126 -10.19 1.22 -5.31
C GLN A 126 -10.52 2.34 -4.33
N SER A 127 -10.88 1.99 -3.10
CA SER A 127 -11.21 2.97 -2.04
C SER A 127 -9.97 3.80 -1.66
N LEU A 128 -8.81 3.14 -1.50
CA LEU A 128 -7.54 3.82 -1.22
C LEU A 128 -7.13 4.78 -2.34
N LEU A 129 -7.26 4.34 -3.60
CA LEU A 129 -6.93 5.17 -4.77
C LEU A 129 -7.88 6.38 -4.86
N ARG A 130 -9.20 6.16 -4.76
CA ARG A 130 -10.21 7.24 -4.81
C ARG A 130 -10.02 8.27 -3.71
N ALA A 131 -9.80 7.82 -2.46
CA ALA A 131 -9.66 8.70 -1.32
C ALA A 131 -8.41 9.61 -1.41
N ASN A 132 -7.38 9.20 -2.17
CA ASN A 132 -6.13 9.94 -2.29
C ASN A 132 -5.83 10.40 -3.73
N GLY A 133 -6.80 10.31 -4.65
CA GLY A 133 -6.55 10.56 -6.08
C GLY A 133 -6.06 11.98 -6.41
N ARG A 134 -6.35 12.95 -5.54
CA ARG A 134 -5.88 14.33 -5.71
C ARG A 134 -4.42 14.55 -5.28
N THR A 135 -3.85 13.64 -4.49
CA THR A 135 -2.54 13.83 -3.87
C THR A 135 -1.53 12.75 -4.21
N LEU A 136 -1.99 11.59 -4.69
CA LEU A 136 -1.13 10.50 -5.11
C LEU A 136 -0.30 10.88 -6.34
N GLU A 137 1.01 10.88 -6.16
CA GLU A 137 2.01 11.14 -7.19
C GLU A 137 2.60 9.83 -7.73
N GLU A 138 2.69 8.81 -6.88
CA GLU A 138 3.28 7.52 -7.22
C GLU A 138 2.41 6.36 -6.70
N VAL A 139 2.12 5.39 -7.57
CA VAL A 139 1.36 4.19 -7.22
C VAL A 139 2.11 2.94 -7.66
N GLU A 140 2.29 1.99 -6.75
CA GLU A 140 2.73 0.64 -7.07
C GLU A 140 1.61 -0.37 -6.83
N LEU A 141 1.28 -1.16 -7.85
CA LEU A 141 0.26 -2.21 -7.77
C LEU A 141 0.88 -3.56 -8.03
N TRP A 142 0.74 -4.49 -7.07
CA TRP A 142 1.12 -5.89 -7.26
C TRP A 142 -0.04 -6.66 -7.89
N ILE A 143 -0.06 -6.71 -9.23
CA ILE A 143 -1.16 -7.28 -10.01
C ILE A 143 -0.65 -8.01 -11.26
N GLY A 144 -1.40 -9.00 -11.72
CA GLY A 144 -1.19 -9.68 -12.99
C GLY A 144 -1.74 -8.93 -14.20
N THR A 145 -1.45 -9.46 -15.39
CA THR A 145 -2.05 -9.03 -16.67
C THR A 145 -3.48 -9.55 -16.81
N ALA A 146 -4.15 -9.28 -17.93
CA ALA A 146 -5.38 -9.99 -18.28
C ALA A 146 -5.15 -11.52 -18.27
N GLY A 147 -6.16 -12.28 -17.83
CA GLY A 147 -6.08 -13.73 -17.65
C GLY A 147 -7.35 -14.30 -17.01
N ASN A 148 -7.35 -15.61 -16.76
CA ASN A 148 -8.48 -16.36 -16.20
C ASN A 148 -8.47 -16.47 -14.66
N LYS A 149 -7.49 -15.84 -13.98
CA LYS A 149 -7.40 -15.86 -12.52
C LYS A 149 -8.20 -14.71 -11.92
N CYS A 150 -8.49 -14.79 -10.62
CA CYS A 150 -9.12 -13.71 -9.89
C CYS A 150 -8.14 -12.57 -9.60
N TRP A 151 -8.66 -11.42 -9.18
CA TRP A 151 -7.83 -10.36 -8.61
C TRP A 151 -7.04 -10.87 -7.38
N PRO A 152 -5.77 -10.47 -7.17
CA PRO A 152 -4.93 -9.64 -8.05
C PRO A 152 -4.13 -10.45 -9.08
N ASP A 153 -4.30 -11.77 -9.15
CA ASP A 153 -3.55 -12.67 -10.04
C ASP A 153 -3.80 -12.40 -11.52
N SER A 154 -4.95 -11.83 -11.87
CA SER A 154 -5.22 -11.24 -13.18
C SER A 154 -6.03 -9.96 -13.06
N CYS A 155 -5.81 -9.02 -13.99
CA CYS A 155 -6.52 -7.75 -14.05
C CYS A 155 -6.62 -7.26 -15.50
N GLY A 156 -7.75 -7.55 -16.16
CA GLY A 156 -8.02 -7.13 -17.53
C GLY A 156 -8.61 -5.72 -17.68
N ASP A 157 -9.07 -5.13 -16.58
CA ASP A 157 -9.82 -3.86 -16.55
C ASP A 157 -9.09 -2.78 -15.72
N LEU A 158 -7.77 -2.86 -15.63
CA LEU A 158 -6.94 -1.96 -14.84
C LEU A 158 -7.13 -0.49 -15.25
N ALA A 159 -7.15 -0.21 -16.55
CA ALA A 159 -7.31 1.14 -17.08
C ALA A 159 -8.63 1.77 -16.63
N TRP A 160 -9.72 0.99 -16.65
CA TRP A 160 -11.02 1.45 -16.15
C TRP A 160 -10.97 1.74 -14.64
N LEU A 161 -10.36 0.85 -13.85
CA LEU A 161 -10.19 1.05 -12.40
C LEU A 161 -9.44 2.35 -12.08
N LEU A 162 -8.34 2.61 -12.80
CA LEU A 162 -7.53 3.82 -12.60
C LEU A 162 -8.26 5.09 -13.05
N GLN A 163 -8.99 5.03 -14.16
CA GLN A 163 -9.83 6.14 -14.63
C GLN A 163 -10.88 6.54 -13.59
N GLN A 164 -11.56 5.57 -12.98
CA GLN A 164 -12.56 5.81 -11.93
C GLN A 164 -11.95 6.28 -10.59
N SER A 165 -10.63 6.19 -10.44
CA SER A 165 -9.94 6.57 -9.20
C SER A 165 -9.64 8.07 -9.11
N GLY A 166 -9.76 8.82 -10.21
CA GLY A 166 -9.57 10.28 -10.20
C GLY A 166 -8.15 10.70 -9.82
N LEU A 167 -7.14 9.97 -10.29
CA LEU A 167 -5.72 10.21 -10.01
C LEU A 167 -5.20 11.46 -10.75
N ARG A 168 -5.36 12.65 -10.17
CA ARG A 168 -5.06 13.94 -10.81
C ARG A 168 -3.60 14.39 -10.67
N ALA A 169 -2.94 13.97 -9.60
CA ALA A 169 -1.55 14.34 -9.31
C ALA A 169 -0.53 13.26 -9.72
N ILE A 170 -0.99 12.18 -10.36
CA ILE A 170 -0.18 11.00 -10.62
C ILE A 170 0.93 11.31 -11.63
N LYS A 171 2.16 10.98 -11.24
CA LYS A 171 3.38 11.10 -12.04
C LYS A 171 3.91 9.75 -12.46
N ARG A 172 3.74 8.71 -11.62
CA ARG A 172 4.30 7.38 -11.87
C ARG A 172 3.39 6.24 -11.39
N ILE A 173 3.22 5.24 -12.24
CA ILE A 173 2.58 3.97 -11.92
C ILE A 173 3.54 2.83 -12.21
N VAL A 174 3.80 1.98 -11.22
CA VAL A 174 4.59 0.76 -11.37
C VAL A 174 3.71 -0.46 -11.14
N LEU A 175 3.60 -1.30 -12.17
CA LEU A 175 2.90 -2.57 -12.08
C LEU A 175 3.90 -3.65 -11.69
N ARG A 176 3.90 -4.03 -10.41
CA ARG A 176 4.76 -5.08 -9.86
C ARG A 176 4.15 -6.45 -10.14
N ARG A 177 4.97 -7.41 -10.54
CA ARG A 177 4.56 -8.78 -10.89
C ARG A 177 5.14 -9.74 -9.86
N TYR A 178 4.29 -10.47 -9.15
CA TYR A 178 4.74 -11.54 -8.25
C TYR A 178 4.82 -12.87 -8.98
N LYS A 179 5.56 -13.84 -8.42
CA LYS A 179 5.87 -15.11 -9.10
C LYS A 179 4.64 -15.90 -9.59
N ARG A 180 3.45 -15.70 -8.98
CA ARG A 180 2.23 -16.48 -9.26
C ARG A 180 1.21 -15.75 -10.16
N CYS A 181 1.41 -14.47 -10.47
CA CYS A 181 0.45 -13.71 -11.28
C CYS A 181 0.58 -14.04 -12.77
N SER A 182 -0.47 -13.75 -13.55
CA SER A 182 -0.37 -13.77 -15.01
C SER A 182 0.61 -12.68 -15.47
N HIS A 183 1.47 -13.03 -16.42
CA HIS A 183 2.40 -12.10 -17.04
C HIS A 183 2.87 -12.61 -18.41
N GLU A 184 1.97 -12.59 -19.38
CA GLU A 184 2.33 -12.81 -20.78
C GLU A 184 2.83 -11.47 -21.38
N PRO A 185 3.97 -11.44 -22.09
CA PRO A 185 4.56 -10.20 -22.59
C PRO A 185 3.63 -9.32 -23.44
N ALA A 186 2.86 -9.90 -24.38
CA ALA A 186 1.94 -9.13 -25.22
C ALA A 186 0.78 -8.55 -24.40
N ALA A 187 0.23 -9.31 -23.46
CA ALA A 187 -0.79 -8.88 -22.51
C ALA A 187 -0.28 -7.78 -21.58
N CYS A 188 1.00 -7.84 -21.17
CA CYS A 188 1.65 -6.79 -20.39
C CYS A 188 1.76 -5.49 -21.21
N SER A 189 2.27 -5.58 -22.43
CA SER A 189 2.38 -4.43 -23.35
C SER A 189 1.01 -3.79 -23.60
N LYS A 190 -0.03 -4.60 -23.84
CA LYS A 190 -1.41 -4.13 -24.01
C LYS A 190 -1.92 -3.43 -22.75
N GLN A 191 -1.77 -4.05 -21.57
CA GLN A 191 -2.19 -3.46 -20.29
C GLN A 191 -1.49 -2.12 -20.03
N LEU A 192 -0.18 -2.01 -20.28
CA LEU A 192 0.57 -0.75 -20.13
C LEU A 192 0.07 0.33 -21.09
N ALA A 193 -0.19 -0.02 -22.36
CA ALA A 193 -0.72 0.91 -23.35
C ALA A 193 -2.12 1.45 -22.96
N GLU A 194 -3.00 0.57 -22.47
CA GLU A 194 -4.32 0.96 -21.99
C GLU A 194 -4.26 1.89 -20.77
N VAL A 195 -3.33 1.65 -19.84
CA VAL A 195 -3.11 2.54 -18.69
C VAL A 195 -2.56 3.90 -19.13
N ARG A 196 -1.58 3.93 -20.04
CA ARG A 196 -1.05 5.19 -20.59
C ARG A 196 -2.13 6.01 -21.28
N ARG A 197 -3.07 5.36 -21.96
CA ARG A 197 -4.21 6.05 -22.61
C ARG A 197 -5.09 6.80 -21.61
N VAL A 198 -5.34 6.22 -20.43
CA VAL A 198 -6.19 6.85 -19.39
C VAL A 198 -5.43 7.81 -18.48
N LEU A 199 -4.10 7.70 -18.42
CA LEU A 199 -3.22 8.56 -17.62
C LEU A 199 -2.04 9.06 -18.48
N PRO A 200 -2.31 9.92 -19.48
CA PRO A 200 -1.31 10.28 -20.49
C PRO A 200 -0.11 11.05 -19.93
N SER A 201 -0.26 11.72 -18.79
CA SER A 201 0.81 12.49 -18.14
C SER A 201 1.66 11.68 -17.17
N ALA A 202 1.33 10.39 -16.94
CA ALA A 202 2.02 9.55 -15.97
C ALA A 202 3.00 8.59 -16.65
N GLU A 203 4.16 8.40 -16.04
CA GLU A 203 5.08 7.32 -16.39
C GLU A 203 4.45 5.98 -15.96
N VAL A 204 4.30 5.04 -16.90
CA VAL A 204 3.72 3.72 -16.62
C VAL A 204 4.76 2.64 -16.92
N LYS A 205 5.17 1.91 -15.88
CA LYS A 205 6.23 0.89 -15.91
C LYS A 205 5.73 -0.48 -15.46
N CYS A 206 6.28 -1.53 -16.04
CA CYS A 206 6.18 -2.90 -15.53
C CYS A 206 7.46 -3.24 -14.75
N GLY A 207 7.31 -3.55 -13.46
CA GLY A 207 8.44 -3.87 -12.59
C GLY A 207 9.17 -5.18 -12.91
N LYS A 208 8.73 -5.95 -13.92
CA LYS A 208 9.44 -7.15 -14.39
C LYS A 208 10.09 -6.93 -15.76
N CYS A 209 9.43 -6.21 -16.66
CA CYS A 209 9.96 -5.96 -18.00
C CYS A 209 11.03 -4.87 -18.01
N ASP A 210 10.84 -3.83 -17.20
CA ASP A 210 11.70 -2.64 -17.29
C ASP A 210 12.99 -2.80 -16.48
N TYR A 211 12.98 -3.52 -15.34
CA TYR A 211 14.17 -3.76 -14.53
C TYR A 211 15.06 -4.89 -15.07
N ALA A 212 14.53 -5.81 -15.88
CA ALA A 212 15.33 -6.86 -16.51
C ALA A 212 16.38 -6.31 -17.50
N ARG A 213 16.34 -5.02 -17.81
CA ARG A 213 17.28 -4.34 -18.71
C ARG A 213 18.37 -3.54 -17.98
N GLU A 214 18.25 -3.37 -16.66
CA GLU A 214 19.21 -2.59 -15.86
C GLU A 214 20.33 -3.45 -15.26
N ASP A 215 20.16 -4.78 -15.20
CA ASP A 215 21.15 -5.73 -14.67
C ASP A 215 22.06 -6.36 -15.76
N GLU A 216 22.04 -5.86 -17.01
CA GLU A 216 22.87 -6.35 -18.13
C GLU A 216 23.90 -5.31 -18.64
N VAL A 217 24.35 -4.38 -17.80
CA VAL A 217 25.42 -3.40 -18.13
C VAL A 217 26.66 -3.61 -17.27
#